data_AF-A0A961ENQ8-F1
#
_entry.id   AF-A0A961ENQ8-F1
#
_cell.length_a   1.000
_cell.length_b   1.000
_cell.length_c   1.000
_cell.angle_alpha   90.00
_cell.angle_beta   90.00
_cell.angle_gamma   90.00
#
_symmetry.space_group_name_H-M   'P 1'
#
loop_
_entity.id
_entity.type
_entity.pdbx_description
1 polymer ?
#
loop_
_entity_poly.entity_id
_entity_poly.type
_entity_poly.pdbx_seq_one_letter_code
_entity_poly.pdbx_strand_id
1 'polypeptide(L)'
;FGPDLIASTGQGPASEPEQAVDLEAVMSAVDGKMPVVLVKVYSSPRQLQAIDWAVAELDRDSGEVSYRGEETIWQAEPAAESDASEVESFASGTPVEPVIEPREQEGIDPDAR
;
A
#
# COMPACT_ATOMS: atom_id res chain seq x y z
N PHE A 1 47.51 27.83 -14.89
CA PHE A 1 46.23 27.77 -14.14
C PHE A 1 45.34 28.88 -14.68
N GLY A 2 44.38 28.69 -15.58
CA GLY A 2 43.91 27.55 -16.38
C GLY A 2 43.11 28.08 -17.57
N PRO A 3 42.59 27.22 -18.46
CA PRO A 3 41.39 27.56 -19.21
C PRO A 3 40.22 26.67 -18.78
N ASP A 4 39.08 27.32 -18.60
CA ASP A 4 37.81 26.75 -18.18
C ASP A 4 37.34 25.62 -19.09
N LEU A 5 36.84 24.62 -18.38
CA LEU A 5 36.30 23.35 -18.81
C LEU A 5 34.95 23.56 -19.54
N ILE A 6 34.83 22.91 -20.70
CA ILE A 6 33.60 22.31 -21.27
C ILE A 6 32.30 23.14 -21.22
N ALA A 7 31.99 23.75 -22.37
CA ALA A 7 30.62 23.74 -22.86
C ALA A 7 30.23 22.28 -23.19
N SER A 8 29.38 21.67 -22.36
CA SER A 8 28.65 20.46 -22.72
C SER A 8 27.31 20.49 -22.04
N THR A 9 26.34 20.97 -22.82
CA THR A 9 24.94 20.52 -22.87
C THR A 9 24.41 19.90 -21.58
N GLY A 10 23.60 20.68 -20.86
CA GLY A 10 22.64 20.14 -19.90
C GLY A 10 21.67 19.20 -20.60
N GLN A 11 22.05 17.93 -20.69
CA GLN A 11 21.16 16.83 -20.97
C GLN A 11 20.64 16.38 -19.61
N GLY A 12 19.54 17.00 -19.14
CA GLY A 12 18.71 16.37 -18.12
C GLY A 12 18.30 14.98 -18.60
N PRO A 13 18.00 14.01 -17.72
CA PRO A 13 17.64 12.67 -18.14
C PRO A 13 16.49 12.79 -19.15
N ALA A 14 16.75 12.33 -20.37
CA ALA A 14 15.70 12.17 -21.35
C ALA A 14 14.68 11.26 -20.67
N SER A 15 13.49 11.78 -20.40
CA SER A 15 12.34 10.95 -20.13
C SER A 15 12.22 10.02 -21.33
N GLU A 16 12.62 8.77 -21.15
CA GLU A 16 12.31 7.70 -22.09
C GLU A 16 10.81 7.83 -22.39
N PRO A 17 10.38 7.81 -23.66
CA PRO A 17 8.97 7.71 -23.92
C PRO A 17 8.54 6.40 -23.27
N GLU A 18 7.82 6.50 -22.15
CA GLU A 18 7.00 5.42 -21.65
C GLU A 18 6.25 4.95 -22.88
N GLN A 19 6.64 3.79 -23.40
CA GLN A 19 5.93 3.14 -24.48
C GLN A 19 4.56 2.84 -23.88
N ALA A 20 3.66 3.81 -23.97
CA ALA A 20 2.24 3.63 -23.80
C ALA A 20 1.88 2.69 -24.94
N VAL A 21 2.07 1.40 -24.67
CA VAL A 21 1.63 0.32 -25.54
C VAL A 21 0.18 0.67 -25.83
N ASP A 22 -0.12 0.94 -27.09
CA ASP A 22 -1.44 1.39 -27.50
C ASP A 22 -2.42 0.26 -27.17
N LEU A 23 -3.03 0.40 -25.99
CA LEU A 23 -3.84 -0.64 -25.38
C LEU A 23 -5.00 -0.98 -26.29
N GLU A 24 -5.49 0.01 -27.04
CA GLU A 24 -6.55 -0.15 -28.03
C GLU A 24 -6.09 -1.02 -29.21
N ALA A 25 -4.88 -0.83 -29.73
CA ALA A 25 -4.31 -1.68 -30.78
C ALA A 25 -4.05 -3.12 -30.30
N VAL A 26 -3.57 -3.29 -29.06
CA VAL A 26 -3.40 -4.62 -28.45
C VAL A 26 -4.76 -5.29 -28.25
N MET A 27 -5.76 -4.56 -27.76
CA MET A 27 -7.12 -5.05 -27.55
C MET A 27 -7.84 -5.40 -28.86
N SER A 28 -7.54 -4.70 -29.95
CA SER A 28 -8.11 -4.93 -31.29
C SER A 28 -7.52 -6.19 -31.96
N ALA A 29 -6.28 -6.55 -31.61
CA ALA A 29 -5.60 -7.73 -32.15
C ALA A 29 -6.04 -9.07 -31.53
N VAL A 30 -6.81 -9.05 -30.42
CA VAL A 30 -7.22 -10.28 -29.75
C VAL A 30 -8.62 -10.67 -30.21
N ASP A 31 -8.64 -11.77 -30.95
CA ASP A 31 -9.76 -12.43 -31.66
C ASP A 31 -10.97 -12.75 -30.75
N GLY A 32 -11.70 -11.72 -30.29
CA GLY A 32 -12.84 -11.83 -29.37
C GLY A 32 -12.49 -12.07 -27.90
N LYS A 33 -11.22 -12.31 -27.57
CA LYS A 33 -10.75 -12.60 -26.20
C LYS A 33 -10.09 -11.38 -25.57
N MET A 34 -10.72 -10.74 -24.59
CA MET A 34 -10.14 -9.59 -23.91
C MET A 34 -9.12 -10.05 -22.86
N PRO A 35 -7.86 -9.58 -22.90
CA PRO A 35 -6.93 -9.84 -21.81
C PRO A 35 -7.39 -9.11 -20.54
N VAL A 36 -7.45 -9.81 -19.43
CA VAL A 36 -7.83 -9.27 -18.12
C VAL A 36 -6.84 -9.72 -17.06
N VAL A 37 -6.69 -8.93 -16.00
CA VAL A 37 -5.95 -9.31 -14.79
C VAL A 37 -6.98 -9.63 -13.71
N LEU A 38 -6.89 -10.84 -13.16
CA LEU A 38 -7.74 -11.29 -12.07
C LEU A 38 -6.96 -11.23 -10.78
N VAL A 39 -7.56 -10.63 -9.76
CA VAL A 39 -7.01 -10.61 -8.40
C VAL A 39 -7.97 -11.37 -7.50
N LYS A 40 -7.50 -12.48 -6.93
CA LYS A 40 -8.24 -13.32 -5.99
C LYS A 40 -7.76 -13.03 -4.58
N VAL A 41 -8.69 -12.57 -3.76
CA VAL A 41 -8.40 -12.17 -2.37
C VAL A 41 -9.05 -13.19 -1.44
N TYR A 42 -8.22 -13.94 -0.73
CA TYR A 42 -8.68 -14.89 0.29
C TYR A 42 -8.60 -14.22 1.64
N SER A 43 -9.74 -14.00 2.27
CA SER A 43 -9.84 -13.31 3.56
C SER A 43 -10.87 -13.95 4.48
N SER A 44 -10.64 -13.76 5.77
CA SER A 44 -11.66 -13.89 6.81
C SER A 44 -12.04 -12.48 7.29
N PRO A 45 -13.14 -12.31 8.05
CA PRO A 45 -13.51 -10.99 8.58
C PRO A 45 -12.43 -10.28 9.41
N ARG A 46 -11.42 -11.00 9.91
CA ARG A 46 -10.37 -10.47 10.79
C ARG A 46 -8.97 -10.49 10.18
N GLN A 47 -8.76 -11.21 9.08
CA GLN A 47 -7.42 -11.45 8.55
C GLN A 47 -7.43 -11.74 7.05
N LEU A 48 -6.49 -11.13 6.33
CA LEU A 48 -6.14 -11.47 4.96
C LEU A 48 -5.22 -12.71 4.96
N GLN A 49 -5.55 -13.71 4.15
CA GLN A 49 -4.85 -15.00 4.12
C GLN A 49 -3.92 -15.11 2.91
N ALA A 50 -4.41 -14.72 1.73
CA ALA A 50 -3.61 -14.72 0.50
C ALA A 50 -4.20 -13.76 -0.53
N ILE A 51 -3.33 -13.30 -1.42
CA ILE A 51 -3.70 -12.63 -2.65
C ILE A 51 -2.99 -13.35 -3.79
N ASP A 52 -3.79 -13.93 -4.67
CA ASP A 52 -3.32 -14.49 -5.92
C ASP A 52 -3.68 -13.55 -7.06
N TRP A 53 -2.83 -13.50 -8.07
CA TRP A 53 -3.12 -12.84 -9.32
C TRP A 53 -2.94 -13.80 -10.49
N ALA A 54 -3.69 -13.54 -11.56
CA ALA A 54 -3.60 -14.31 -12.78
C ALA A 54 -3.84 -13.39 -13.98
N VAL A 55 -3.08 -13.62 -15.05
CA VAL A 55 -3.45 -13.13 -16.37
C VAL A 55 -4.51 -14.07 -16.93
N ALA A 56 -5.58 -13.54 -17.50
CA ALA A 56 -6.63 -14.35 -18.07
C ALA A 56 -7.17 -13.73 -19.36
N GLU A 57 -7.86 -14.56 -20.11
CA GLU A 57 -8.58 -14.17 -21.31
C GLU A 57 -10.07 -14.28 -21.02
N LEU A 58 -10.80 -13.18 -21.19
CA LEU A 58 -12.25 -13.12 -21.14
C LEU A 58 -12.80 -13.23 -22.56
N ASP A 59 -13.49 -14.31 -22.85
CA ASP A 59 -14.27 -14.44 -24.08
C ASP A 59 -15.48 -13.50 -24.00
N ARG A 60 -15.58 -12.55 -24.93
CA ARG A 60 -16.66 -11.54 -24.89
C ARG A 60 -18.04 -12.13 -25.22
N ASP A 61 -18.10 -13.22 -25.97
CA ASP A 61 -19.35 -13.80 -26.44
C ASP A 61 -19.94 -14.76 -25.41
N SER A 62 -19.10 -15.60 -24.79
CA SER A 62 -19.52 -16.56 -23.77
C SER A 62 -19.44 -16.01 -22.34
N GLY A 63 -18.63 -14.97 -22.10
CA GLY A 63 -18.29 -14.48 -20.77
C GLY A 63 -17.35 -15.43 -20.00
N GLU A 64 -16.80 -16.45 -20.66
CA GLU A 64 -15.90 -17.41 -20.05
C GLU A 64 -14.52 -16.79 -19.80
N VAL A 65 -13.94 -17.10 -18.64
CA VAL A 65 -12.64 -16.62 -18.22
C VAL A 65 -11.66 -17.79 -18.20
N SER A 66 -10.65 -17.73 -19.05
CA SER A 66 -9.57 -18.72 -19.14
C SER A 66 -8.28 -18.18 -18.53
N TYR A 67 -7.74 -18.86 -17.51
CA TYR A 67 -6.50 -18.45 -16.85
C TYR A 67 -5.26 -18.79 -17.68
N ARG A 68 -4.33 -17.84 -17.77
CA ARG A 68 -3.00 -17.98 -18.37
C ARG A 68 -1.95 -17.63 -17.33
N GLY A 69 -1.64 -18.61 -16.48
CA GLY A 69 -0.72 -18.45 -15.37
C GLY A 69 -1.41 -17.88 -14.13
N GLU A 70 -0.93 -18.31 -12.98
CA GLU A 70 -1.39 -17.91 -11.66
C GLU A 70 -0.18 -17.83 -10.74
N GLU A 71 -0.13 -16.79 -9.91
CA GLU A 71 0.93 -16.61 -8.94
C GLU A 71 0.38 -15.96 -7.67
N THR A 72 0.89 -16.38 -6.53
CA THR A 72 0.61 -15.76 -5.24
C THR A 72 1.55 -14.56 -5.05
N ILE A 73 0.98 -13.35 -5.03
CA ILE A 73 1.76 -12.11 -4.78
C ILE A 73 1.91 -11.78 -3.31
N TRP A 74 1.02 -12.33 -2.48
CA TRP A 74 1.12 -12.15 -1.04
C TRP A 74 0.44 -13.31 -0.33
N GLN A 75 1.07 -13.81 0.72
CA GLN A 75 0.51 -14.81 1.62
C GLN A 75 0.77 -14.39 3.06
N ALA A 76 -0.21 -14.62 3.93
CA ALA A 76 -0.03 -14.39 5.35
C ALA A 76 1.12 -15.26 5.85
N GLU A 77 2.03 -14.65 6.61
CA GLU A 77 3.03 -15.41 7.35
C GLU A 77 2.28 -16.40 8.24
N PRO A 78 2.65 -17.70 8.20
CA PRO A 78 2.07 -18.65 9.12
C PRO A 78 2.34 -18.11 10.51
N ALA A 79 1.29 -17.93 11.30
CA ALA A 79 1.45 -17.64 12.72
C ALA A 79 2.24 -18.81 13.30
N ALA A 80 3.57 -18.68 13.37
CA ALA A 80 4.36 -19.41 14.34
C ALA A 80 3.58 -19.23 15.63
N GLU A 81 3.13 -20.35 16.23
CA GLU A 81 2.35 -20.39 17.45
C GLU A 81 2.85 -19.24 18.31
N SER A 82 2.09 -18.14 18.29
CA SER A 82 2.59 -16.89 18.82
C SER A 82 2.51 -17.15 20.29
N ASP A 83 3.65 -17.55 20.86
CA ASP A 83 3.92 -17.60 22.27
C ASP A 83 3.29 -16.31 22.77
N ALA A 84 2.14 -16.49 23.43
CA ALA A 84 1.31 -15.39 23.87
C ALA A 84 2.18 -14.66 24.87
N SER A 85 2.98 -13.72 24.35
CA SER A 85 4.05 -13.09 25.08
C SER A 85 3.37 -12.50 26.28
N GLU A 86 3.69 -13.02 27.48
CA GLU A 86 2.98 -12.74 28.73
C GLU A 86 2.71 -11.24 28.82
N VAL A 87 1.53 -10.81 28.37
CA VAL A 87 1.16 -9.41 28.42
C VAL A 87 0.88 -9.19 29.88
N GLU A 88 1.74 -8.40 30.53
CA GLU A 88 1.54 -8.01 31.92
C GLU A 88 0.08 -7.62 32.10
N SER A 89 -0.60 -8.34 32.99
CA SER A 89 -2.03 -8.14 33.20
C SER A 89 -2.25 -6.70 33.63
N PHE A 90 -3.05 -5.94 32.88
CA PHE A 90 -3.48 -4.58 33.24
C PHE A 90 -4.17 -4.50 34.62
N ALA A 91 -4.60 -5.65 35.16
CA ALA A 91 -5.14 -5.77 36.51
C ALA A 91 -4.07 -5.71 37.63
N SER A 92 -2.78 -5.83 37.28
CA SER A 92 -1.66 -5.82 38.23
C SER A 92 -0.79 -4.59 37.99
N GLY A 93 -1.28 -3.45 38.47
CA GLY A 93 -0.51 -2.21 38.54
C GLY A 93 -1.21 -1.28 39.52
N THR A 94 -0.44 -0.65 40.41
CA THR A 94 -1.01 0.46 41.21
C THR A 94 -1.01 1.70 40.32
N PRO A 95 -2.17 2.34 40.07
CA PRO A 95 -2.20 3.58 39.30
C PRO A 95 -1.27 4.61 39.95
N VAL A 96 -0.33 5.15 39.16
CA VAL A 96 0.48 6.28 39.61
C VAL A 96 -0.35 7.53 39.40
N GLU A 97 -0.78 8.17 40.50
CA GLU A 97 -1.49 9.44 40.40
C GLU A 97 -0.56 10.52 39.84
N PRO A 98 -0.98 11.28 38.82
CA PRO A 98 -0.21 12.40 38.32
C PRO A 98 -0.12 13.47 39.42
N VAL A 99 1.09 13.96 39.67
CA VAL A 99 1.29 15.13 40.55
C VAL A 99 0.82 16.36 39.79
N ILE A 100 -0.44 16.74 39.98
CA ILE A 100 -0.99 17.99 39.46
C ILE A 100 -0.86 19.05 40.55
N GLU A 101 0.06 20.01 40.37
CA GLU A 101 0.07 21.22 41.18
C GLU A 101 -0.97 22.21 40.63
N PRO A 102 -1.93 22.68 41.45
CA PRO A 102 -2.81 23.77 41.04
C PRO A 102 -1.97 25.00 40.69
N ARG A 103 -2.11 25.50 39.46
CA ARG A 103 -1.50 26.78 39.09
C ARG A 103 -2.12 27.88 39.95
N GLU A 104 -1.29 28.80 40.46
CA GLU A 104 -1.80 30.00 41.11
C GLU A 104 -2.73 30.72 40.13
N GLN A 105 -3.99 30.86 40.52
CA GLN A 105 -4.95 31.63 39.74
C GLN A 105 -4.49 33.07 39.78
N GLU A 106 -4.04 33.61 38.65
CA GLU A 106 -3.75 35.03 38.51
C GLU A 106 -5.02 35.78 38.96
N GLY A 107 -4.81 36.72 39.89
CA GLY A 107 -5.87 37.31 40.69
C GLY A 107 -7.04 37.79 39.84
N ILE A 108 -8.23 37.69 40.42
CA ILE A 108 -9.44 38.33 39.90
C ILE A 108 -9.15 39.84 39.90
N ASP A 109 -8.63 40.37 38.80
CA ASP A 109 -8.43 41.81 38.64
C ASP A 109 -9.83 42.45 38.58
N PRO A 110 -10.24 43.22 39.60
CA PRO A 110 -11.58 43.78 39.63
C PRO A 110 -11.67 45.12 38.88
N ASP A 111 -10.62 45.56 38.17
CA ASP A 111 -10.55 46.90 37.58
C ASP A 111 -10.63 46.92 36.05
N ALA A 112 -11.40 45.98 35.48
CA ALA A 112 -12.00 46.18 34.16
C ALA A 112 -13.26 47.06 34.31
N ARG A 113 -13.08 48.38 34.44
CA ARG A 113 -14.12 49.40 34.21
C ARG A 113 -13.64 50.50 33.28
#